data_AF-A0A8S4FMX1-F1
#
_entry.id   AF-A0A8S4FMX1-F1
#
_cell.length_a   1.000
_cell.length_b   1.000
_cell.length_c   1.000
_cell.angle_alpha   90.00
_cell.angle_beta   90.00
_cell.angle_gamma   90.00
#
_symmetry.space_group_name_H-M   'P 1'
#
loop_
_entity.id
_entity.type
_entity.pdbx_description
1 polymer ?
#
loop_
_entity_poly.entity_id
_entity_poly.type
_entity_poly.pdbx_seq_one_letter_code
_entity_poly.pdbx_strand_id
1 'polypeptide(L)'
;MSKTTKRKHVMKEILWDDFELPKENQSVVKVVSSKGNNLHEVESHTGEIYLASMPTKFRKNIWVKRGDYILVEPILEGDKVKAEIVRIMNKDSIKFFKENNVWPQEFEDKKVESVCDKNSDDSNSDDDLFVNTNRVNVNNYSSSDTESSSDDNT
;
A
#
# COMPACT_ATOMS: atom_id res chain seq x y z
N MET A 1 26.07 20.50 7.55
CA MET A 1 25.59 19.80 6.34
C MET A 1 24.59 20.67 5.60
N SER A 2 24.62 20.67 4.26
CA SER A 2 23.59 21.35 3.45
C SER A 2 22.21 20.70 3.65
N LYS A 3 21.13 21.48 3.47
CA LYS A 3 19.74 20.99 3.50
C LYS A 3 19.55 19.80 2.56
N THR A 4 20.17 19.84 1.38
CA THR A 4 20.12 18.77 0.37
C THR A 4 20.78 17.48 0.88
N THR A 5 21.95 17.60 1.49
CA THR A 5 22.67 16.45 2.07
C THR A 5 21.88 15.83 3.21
N LYS A 6 21.27 16.65 4.08
CA LYS A 6 20.40 16.16 5.16
C LYS A 6 19.20 15.38 4.62
N ARG A 7 18.50 15.92 3.61
CA ARG A 7 17.37 15.23 2.98
C ARG A 7 17.79 13.88 2.39
N LYS A 8 18.93 13.80 1.71
CA LYS A 8 19.47 12.54 1.16
C LYS A 8 19.68 11.48 2.26
N HIS A 9 20.26 11.86 3.39
CA HIS A 9 20.50 10.93 4.49
C HIS A 9 19.19 10.44 5.11
N VAL A 10 18.26 11.37 5.39
CA VAL A 10 16.94 11.03 5.93
C VAL A 10 16.17 10.07 5.02
N MET A 11 16.19 10.30 3.70
CA MET A 11 15.52 9.39 2.75
C MET A 11 16.22 8.02 2.68
N LYS A 12 17.55 7.98 2.81
CA LYS A 12 18.32 6.74 2.83
C LYS A 12 17.99 5.90 4.07
N GLU A 13 17.94 6.50 5.25
CA GLU A 13 17.58 5.79 6.49
C GLU A 13 16.19 5.13 6.37
N ILE A 14 15.21 5.86 5.84
CA ILE A 14 13.84 5.33 5.69
C ILE A 14 13.76 4.23 4.64
N LEU A 15 14.57 4.26 3.59
CA LEU A 15 14.48 3.26 2.52
C LEU A 15 15.31 2.01 2.80
N TRP A 16 16.39 2.11 3.59
CA TRP A 16 17.41 1.06 3.72
C TRP A 16 17.51 0.47 5.13
N ASP A 17 17.04 1.16 6.16
CA ASP A 17 17.24 0.79 7.57
C ASP A 17 15.99 0.15 8.21
N ASP A 18 15.06 -0.30 7.36
CA ASP A 18 13.68 -0.64 7.72
C ASP A 18 13.49 -2.04 8.36
N PHE A 19 14.56 -2.80 8.53
CA PHE A 19 14.50 -4.19 9.01
C PHE A 19 14.90 -4.36 10.48
N GLU A 20 14.57 -3.37 11.32
CA GLU A 20 14.75 -3.49 12.77
C GLU A 20 13.43 -3.87 13.43
N LEU A 21 13.49 -4.81 14.37
CA LEU A 21 12.35 -5.17 15.20
C LEU A 21 11.99 -3.99 16.13
N PRO A 22 10.69 -3.80 16.43
CA PRO A 22 10.27 -2.75 17.35
C PRO A 22 10.84 -3.03 18.75
N LYS A 23 11.28 -1.96 19.42
CA LYS A 23 11.73 -2.03 20.82
C LYS A 23 10.52 -2.15 21.75
N GLU A 24 10.74 -2.57 23.00
CA GLU A 24 9.68 -2.84 23.98
C GLU A 24 8.70 -1.66 24.20
N ASN A 25 9.17 -0.42 24.08
CA ASN A 25 8.35 0.78 24.25
C ASN A 25 7.74 1.30 22.95
N GLN A 26 7.84 0.57 21.84
CA GLN A 26 7.38 1.04 20.54
C GLN A 26 6.12 0.32 20.12
N SER A 27 5.19 1.06 19.51
CA SER A 27 3.91 0.52 19.06
C SER A 27 3.64 0.94 17.62
N VAL A 28 3.04 0.04 16.86
CA VAL A 28 2.58 0.34 15.50
C VAL A 28 1.21 1.00 15.58
N VAL A 29 1.05 2.13 14.91
CA VAL A 29 -0.21 2.87 14.87
C VAL A 29 -0.53 3.32 13.44
N LYS A 30 -1.81 3.59 13.20
CA LYS A 30 -2.32 4.02 11.91
C LYS A 30 -2.61 5.52 11.91
N VAL A 31 -2.24 6.21 10.85
CA VAL A 31 -2.51 7.65 10.72
C VAL A 31 -3.94 7.88 10.24
N VAL A 32 -4.73 8.61 11.03
CA VAL A 32 -6.11 8.98 10.72
C VAL A 32 -6.17 10.30 9.98
N SER A 33 -5.55 11.34 10.54
CA SER A 33 -5.53 12.68 9.98
C SER A 33 -4.29 13.47 10.39
N SER A 34 -3.98 14.56 9.70
CA SER A 34 -2.95 15.51 10.11
C SER A 34 -3.62 16.76 10.70
N LYS A 35 -3.25 17.15 11.93
CA LYS A 35 -3.84 18.32 12.63
C LYS A 35 -3.07 19.62 12.40
N GLY A 36 -1.98 19.58 11.65
CA GLY A 36 -1.08 20.72 11.43
C GLY A 36 0.03 20.81 12.49
N ASN A 37 0.93 21.79 12.35
CA ASN A 37 2.09 21.99 13.23
C ASN A 37 2.94 20.72 13.49
N ASN A 38 3.11 19.88 12.46
CA ASN A 38 3.82 18.59 12.58
C ASN A 38 3.21 17.60 13.59
N LEU A 39 1.91 17.74 13.87
CA LEU A 39 1.11 16.82 14.67
C LEU A 39 0.24 15.94 13.78
N HIS A 40 0.18 14.67 14.12
CA HIS A 40 -0.59 13.64 13.41
C HIS A 40 -1.54 12.97 14.40
N GLU A 41 -2.80 12.85 14.01
CA GLU A 41 -3.79 12.05 14.73
C GLU A 41 -3.63 10.60 14.32
N VAL A 42 -3.38 9.75 15.31
CA VAL A 42 -3.08 8.34 15.14
C VAL A 42 -4.06 7.49 15.93
N GLU A 43 -4.34 6.31 15.40
CA GLU A 43 -5.19 5.27 15.99
C GLU A 43 -4.30 4.11 16.43
N SER A 44 -4.41 3.75 17.71
CA SER A 44 -3.72 2.60 18.30
C SER A 44 -4.36 1.27 17.87
N HIS A 45 -3.66 0.17 18.15
CA HIS A 45 -4.20 -1.20 18.10
C HIS A 45 -5.26 -1.49 19.18
N THR A 46 -5.78 -0.47 19.85
CA THR A 46 -6.90 -0.56 20.79
C THR A 46 -8.08 0.30 20.34
N GLY A 47 -7.95 0.98 19.18
CA GLY A 47 -8.89 2.00 18.71
C GLY A 47 -8.78 3.35 19.41
N GLU A 48 -7.81 3.54 20.32
CA GLU A 48 -7.59 4.84 20.95
C GLU A 48 -6.97 5.84 19.98
N ILE A 49 -7.57 7.03 19.90
CA ILE A 49 -7.09 8.13 19.05
C ILE A 49 -6.34 9.15 19.90
N TYR A 50 -5.13 9.49 19.49
CA TYR A 50 -4.32 10.53 20.14
C TYR A 50 -3.40 11.26 19.15
N LEU A 51 -2.71 12.30 19.63
CA LEU A 51 -1.76 13.05 18.81
C LEU A 51 -0.34 12.53 18.99
N ALA A 52 0.32 12.30 17.87
CA ALA A 52 1.74 12.01 17.78
C ALA A 52 2.49 13.21 17.17
N SER A 53 3.63 13.56 17.75
CA SER A 53 4.55 14.57 17.24
C SER A 53 5.53 13.97 16.24
N MET A 54 5.78 14.68 15.13
CA MET A 54 6.80 14.29 14.18
C MET A 54 8.19 14.84 14.58
N PRO A 55 9.23 13.98 14.65
CA PRO A 55 10.59 14.40 14.94
C PRO A 55 11.12 15.42 13.95
N THR A 56 12.01 16.28 14.44
CA THR A 56 12.63 17.35 13.64
C THR A 56 13.42 16.84 12.43
N LYS A 57 13.90 15.58 12.45
CA LYS A 57 14.57 14.93 11.30
C LYS A 57 13.64 14.75 10.10
N PHE A 58 12.36 14.49 10.34
CA PHE A 58 11.39 14.19 9.29
C PHE A 58 10.64 15.43 8.79
N ARG A 59 10.55 16.48 9.60
CA ARG A 59 9.90 17.75 9.23
C ARG A 59 10.48 18.29 7.92
N LYS A 60 9.60 18.58 6.94
CA LYS A 60 9.91 19.11 5.60
C LYS A 60 10.62 18.12 4.65
N ASN A 61 10.95 16.92 5.10
CA ASN A 61 11.62 15.91 4.31
C ASN A 61 10.67 14.78 3.90
N ILE A 62 9.73 14.41 4.77
CA ILE A 62 8.71 13.39 4.51
C ILE A 62 7.32 13.95 4.79
N TRP A 63 6.36 13.46 4.00
CA TRP A 63 4.94 13.68 4.20
C TRP A 63 4.28 12.34 4.49
N VAL A 64 3.47 12.32 5.54
CA VAL A 64 2.69 11.16 5.97
C VAL A 64 1.23 11.44 5.65
N LYS A 65 0.58 10.50 4.97
CA LYS A 65 -0.83 10.60 4.57
C LYS A 65 -1.73 9.73 5.45
N ARG A 66 -3.03 9.95 5.32
CA ARG A 66 -4.05 9.10 5.96
C ARG A 66 -3.91 7.66 5.48
N GLY A 67 -3.97 6.72 6.42
CA GLY A 67 -3.85 5.29 6.15
C GLY A 67 -2.42 4.76 6.11
N ASP A 68 -1.41 5.62 6.30
CA ASP A 68 -0.04 5.16 6.51
C ASP A 68 0.11 4.57 7.92
N TYR A 69 1.03 3.61 8.04
CA TYR A 69 1.42 3.04 9.31
C TYR A 69 2.74 3.64 9.77
N ILE A 70 2.85 3.89 11.06
CA ILE A 70 4.03 4.50 11.66
C ILE A 70 4.33 3.81 12.98
N LEU A 71 5.62 3.83 13.34
CA LEU A 71 6.10 3.35 14.62
C LEU A 71 6.22 4.54 15.57
N VAL A 72 5.57 4.45 16.72
CA VAL A 72 5.56 5.51 17.72
C VAL A 72 6.16 5.04 19.04
N GLU A 73 6.70 5.98 19.78
CA GLU A 73 7.19 5.81 21.15
C GLU A 73 6.38 6.73 22.08
N PRO A 74 5.76 6.20 23.15
CA PRO A 74 4.90 6.98 24.04
C PRO A 74 5.73 7.95 24.89
N ILE A 75 5.18 9.13 25.12
CA ILE A 75 5.74 10.18 25.98
C ILE A 75 4.90 10.23 27.25
N LEU A 76 5.49 9.85 28.39
CA LEU A 76 4.78 9.80 29.69
C LEU A 76 4.35 11.19 30.21
N GLU A 77 5.04 12.25 29.79
CA GLU A 77 4.81 13.63 30.23
C GLU A 77 3.76 14.38 29.38
N GLY A 78 3.29 13.77 28.29
CA GLY A 78 2.44 14.43 27.31
C GLY A 78 0.95 14.42 27.66
N ASP A 79 0.35 15.61 27.81
CA ASP A 79 -1.10 15.75 28.05
C ASP A 79 -1.92 15.50 26.77
N LYS A 80 -1.75 16.36 25.75
CA LYS A 80 -2.44 16.24 24.45
C LYS A 80 -1.67 15.43 23.42
N VAL A 81 -0.35 15.50 23.45
CA VAL A 81 0.55 14.80 22.53
C VAL A 81 1.18 13.65 23.30
N LYS A 82 0.69 12.44 23.07
CA LYS A 82 1.02 11.26 23.87
C LYS A 82 2.18 10.44 23.32
N ALA A 83 2.64 10.72 22.11
CA ALA A 83 3.70 9.94 21.48
C ALA A 83 4.56 10.75 20.50
N GLU A 84 5.75 10.24 20.20
CA GLU A 84 6.62 10.71 19.13
C GLU A 84 6.78 9.64 18.04
N ILE A 85 6.79 10.07 16.78
CA ILE A 85 6.95 9.17 15.63
C ILE A 85 8.43 8.78 15.49
N VAL A 86 8.79 7.53 15.73
CA VAL A 86 10.19 7.08 15.58
C VAL A 86 10.54 6.82 14.12
N ARG A 87 9.63 6.13 13.41
CA ARG A 87 9.83 5.66 12.03
C ARG A 87 8.51 5.62 11.26
N ILE A 88 8.62 5.75 9.95
CA ILE A 88 7.50 5.68 9.01
C ILE A 88 7.60 4.33 8.30
N MET A 89 6.54 3.54 8.30
CA MET A 89 6.56 2.18 7.75
C MET A 89 6.37 2.19 6.24
N ASN A 90 7.26 1.54 5.51
CA ASN A 90 7.09 1.26 4.10
C ASN A 90 6.38 -0.08 3.89
N LYS A 91 5.97 -0.36 2.65
CA LYS A 91 5.32 -1.64 2.30
C LYS A 91 6.20 -2.85 2.63
N ASP A 92 7.51 -2.72 2.47
CA ASP A 92 8.45 -3.81 2.73
C ASP A 92 8.71 -4.01 4.23
N SER A 93 8.78 -2.93 5.01
CA SER A 93 8.85 -3.00 6.47
C SER A 93 7.56 -3.61 7.07
N ILE A 94 6.39 -3.34 6.49
CA ILE A 94 5.13 -4.00 6.89
C ILE A 94 5.20 -5.51 6.64
N LYS A 95 5.72 -5.97 5.49
CA LYS A 95 5.91 -7.40 5.21
C LYS A 95 6.86 -8.04 6.23
N PHE A 96 7.99 -7.38 6.50
CA PHE A 96 8.94 -7.85 7.50
C PHE A 96 8.30 -7.99 8.88
N PHE A 97 7.48 -7.02 9.32
CA PHE A 97 6.79 -7.10 10.61
C PHE A 97 5.75 -8.22 10.66
N LYS A 98 5.08 -8.51 9.54
CA LYS A 98 4.17 -9.66 9.41
C LYS A 98 4.93 -10.98 9.51
N GLU A 99 6.06 -11.12 8.81
CA GLU A 99 6.91 -12.32 8.87
C GLU A 99 7.44 -12.58 10.28
N ASN A 100 7.74 -11.52 11.03
CA ASN A 100 8.21 -11.62 12.41
C ASN A 100 7.08 -11.75 13.45
N ASN A 101 5.80 -11.85 13.04
CA ASN A 101 4.62 -11.95 13.90
C ASN A 101 4.43 -10.80 14.92
N VAL A 102 4.99 -9.62 14.65
CA VAL A 102 4.84 -8.42 15.52
C VAL A 102 3.76 -7.46 14.99
N TRP A 103 3.17 -7.79 13.84
CA TRP A 103 2.14 -6.97 13.23
C TRP A 103 0.79 -7.12 13.96
N PRO A 104 0.14 -6.02 14.38
CA PRO A 104 -1.17 -6.11 15.03
C PRO A 104 -2.24 -6.61 14.07
N GLN A 105 -2.98 -7.65 14.47
CA GLN A 105 -4.06 -8.26 13.66
C GLN A 105 -5.18 -7.27 13.34
N GLU A 106 -5.45 -6.30 14.22
CA GLU A 106 -6.46 -5.27 13.99
C GLU A 106 -6.21 -4.41 12.74
N PHE A 107 -4.96 -4.37 12.26
CA PHE A 107 -4.60 -3.68 11.03
C PHE A 107 -4.59 -4.58 9.79
N GLU A 108 -4.76 -5.90 9.95
CA GLU A 108 -4.91 -6.83 8.83
C GLU A 108 -6.33 -6.76 8.23
N ASP A 109 -7.31 -6.38 9.04
CA ASP A 109 -8.71 -6.31 8.64
C ASP A 109 -9.11 -4.89 8.28
N LYS A 110 -8.78 -4.51 7.03
CA LYS A 110 -9.56 -3.60 6.19
C LYS A 110 -8.88 -3.49 4.82
N LYS A 111 -9.04 -4.54 4.01
CA LYS A 111 -9.36 -4.32 2.59
C LYS A 111 -10.68 -3.53 2.57
N VAL A 112 -10.64 -2.24 2.90
CA VAL A 112 -11.63 -1.33 2.35
C VAL A 112 -11.23 -1.32 0.89
N GLU A 113 -12.03 -2.01 0.10
CA GLU A 113 -12.18 -1.71 -1.32
C GLU A 113 -12.20 -0.19 -1.41
N SER A 114 -11.06 0.39 -1.80
CA SER A 114 -11.03 1.79 -2.20
C SER A 114 -12.02 1.85 -3.34
N VAL A 115 -13.16 2.45 -3.04
CA VAL A 115 -14.26 2.81 -3.93
C VAL A 115 -13.69 3.03 -5.32
N CYS A 116 -13.90 2.01 -6.15
CA CYS A 116 -14.19 2.10 -7.55
C CYS A 116 -14.19 3.51 -8.16
N ASP A 117 -13.15 3.82 -8.94
CA ASP A 117 -13.41 4.30 -10.30
C ASP A 117 -14.01 3.11 -11.09
N LYS A 118 -15.29 2.81 -10.84
CA LYS A 118 -16.11 1.93 -11.69
C LYS A 118 -16.75 2.83 -12.72
N ASN A 119 -16.09 2.97 -13.85
CA ASN A 119 -16.80 3.08 -15.12
C ASN A 119 -16.66 1.72 -15.82
N SER A 120 -17.78 1.24 -16.37
CA SER A 120 -18.07 -0.08 -16.98
C SER A 120 -18.08 -1.24 -15.98
N ASP A 121 -19.24 -1.70 -15.50
CA ASP A 121 -20.30 -2.40 -16.23
C ASP A 121 -19.83 -3.71 -16.89
N ASP A 122 -20.53 -4.77 -16.46
CA ASP A 122 -20.83 -6.00 -17.18
C ASP A 122 -19.90 -7.24 -17.11
N SER A 123 -20.52 -8.30 -16.55
CA SER A 123 -20.45 -9.73 -16.92
C SER A 123 -19.15 -10.55 -16.88
N ASN A 124 -19.27 -11.71 -16.22
CA ASN A 124 -18.39 -12.86 -16.32
C ASN A 124 -17.98 -13.18 -17.78
N SER A 125 -16.70 -13.05 -18.11
CA SER A 125 -16.09 -13.72 -19.24
C SER A 125 -14.58 -13.78 -19.03
N ASP A 126 -13.96 -14.89 -19.43
CA ASP A 126 -12.52 -15.21 -19.34
C ASP A 126 -11.65 -14.32 -20.29
N ASP A 127 -12.04 -13.06 -20.51
CA ASP A 127 -11.48 -12.12 -21.49
C ASP A 127 -10.38 -11.20 -20.94
N ASP A 128 -10.03 -11.32 -19.65
CA ASP A 128 -8.95 -10.53 -19.01
C ASP A 128 -7.53 -11.07 -19.29
N LEU A 129 -7.39 -12.02 -20.22
CA LEU A 129 -6.09 -12.40 -20.78
C LEU A 129 -5.73 -11.45 -21.91
N PHE A 130 -4.78 -10.55 -21.66
CA PHE A 130 -4.20 -9.68 -22.68
C PHE A 130 -3.83 -10.46 -23.95
N VAL A 131 -4.56 -10.21 -25.04
CA VAL A 131 -4.31 -10.83 -26.34
C VAL A 131 -3.02 -10.23 -26.92
N ASN A 132 -1.98 -11.06 -27.01
CA ASN A 132 -0.72 -10.66 -27.64
C ASN A 132 -0.92 -10.47 -29.15
N THR A 133 -1.04 -9.22 -29.59
CA THR A 133 -1.25 -8.83 -30.99
C THR A 133 -0.08 -9.15 -31.93
N ASN A 134 1.11 -9.49 -31.40
CA ASN A 134 2.24 -9.98 -32.21
C ASN A 134 2.13 -11.48 -32.57
N ARG A 135 1.09 -12.18 -32.12
CA ARG A 135 0.87 -13.59 -32.49
C ARG A 135 0.04 -13.66 -33.78
N VAL A 136 0.61 -14.23 -34.84
CA VAL A 136 -0.12 -14.52 -36.09
C VAL A 136 -1.25 -15.50 -35.78
N ASN A 137 -2.50 -15.05 -35.96
CA ASN A 137 -3.67 -15.89 -35.78
C ASN A 137 -3.87 -16.74 -37.04
N VAL A 138 -3.56 -18.03 -36.96
CA VAL A 138 -3.75 -18.96 -38.07
C VAL A 138 -5.21 -19.40 -38.04
N ASN A 139 -6.06 -18.77 -38.84
CA ASN A 139 -7.42 -19.27 -39.08
C ASN A 139 -7.31 -20.61 -39.82
N ASN A 140 -7.57 -21.69 -39.10
CA ASN A 140 -7.62 -23.03 -39.66
C ASN A 140 -8.95 -23.15 -40.44
N TYR A 141 -8.93 -22.81 -41.73
CA TYR A 141 -10.04 -23.11 -42.64
C TYR A 141 -10.17 -24.63 -42.73
N SER A 142 -11.18 -25.19 -42.06
CA SER A 142 -11.64 -26.55 -42.33
C SER A 142 -12.26 -26.54 -43.72
N SER A 143 -11.49 -27.01 -44.71
CA SER A 143 -12.01 -27.33 -46.04
C SER A 143 -12.97 -28.50 -45.87
N SER A 144 -14.27 -28.23 -45.81
CA SER A 144 -15.30 -29.27 -45.89
C SER A 144 -15.58 -29.51 -47.37
N ASP A 145 -14.83 -30.43 -47.96
CA ASP A 145 -15.16 -31.04 -49.25
C ASP A 145 -16.60 -31.57 -49.17
N THR A 146 -17.49 -31.00 -49.97
CA THR A 146 -18.85 -31.51 -50.18
C THR A 146 -19.05 -31.66 -51.67
N GLU A 147 -18.60 -32.79 -52.16
CA GLU A 147 -18.97 -33.37 -53.44
C GLU A 147 -20.45 -33.78 -53.41
N SER A 148 -21.26 -33.20 -54.30
CA SER A 148 -22.61 -33.68 -54.58
C SER A 148 -22.96 -33.46 -56.05
N SER A 149 -23.02 -34.58 -56.76
CA SER A 149 -23.51 -34.77 -58.12
C SER A 149 -25.04 -34.72 -58.17
N SER A 150 -25.62 -34.17 -59.24
CA SER A 150 -26.91 -34.58 -59.81
C SER A 150 -27.13 -33.97 -61.21
N ASP A 151 -27.36 -34.86 -62.17
CA ASP A 151 -27.87 -34.61 -63.53
C ASP A 151 -29.32 -34.07 -63.52
N ASP A 152 -29.71 -33.24 -64.51
CA ASP A 152 -30.86 -33.55 -65.37
C ASP A 152 -31.07 -32.60 -66.58
N ASN A 153 -31.72 -33.16 -67.60
CA ASN A 153 -31.89 -32.75 -69.00
C ASN A 153 -32.61 -31.41 -69.27
N THR A 154 -32.22 -30.73 -70.38
CA THR A 154 -33.15 -30.31 -71.45
C THR A 154 -32.44 -30.05 -72.77
#